data_AF-A0A3A0AKF6-F1
#
_entry.id   AF-A0A3A0AKF6-F1
#
_cell.length_a   1.000
_cell.length_b   1.000
_cell.length_c   1.000
_cell.angle_alpha   90.00
_cell.angle_beta   90.00
_cell.angle_gamma   90.00
#
_symmetry.space_group_name_H-M   'P 1'
#
loop_
_entity.id
_entity.type
_entity.pdbx_description
1 polymer ?
#
loop_
_entity_poly.entity_id
_entity_poly.type
_entity_poly.pdbx_seq_one_letter_code
_entity_poly.pdbx_strand_id
1 'polypeptide(L)'
;MQASPRLRECVRALLARDQLGEQALRLHLHGDELLVEPGEDGSLIQITYVSGHINRWSHGDQAFVALAVWLFVDGQGEWIPYQIQRPSVGTRRFGSVTVDNRQLQVADAANQAALARYCDSWAFHLRAQGWLDQAVQRPYRESAAIATLQWPEPTVAVPDLVTLEAWLWEDGGCEASDGCWVEVDGVCPHGHPAWLRRLGYL
;
A
#
# COMPACT_ATOMS: atom_id res chain seq x y z
N MET A 1 20.15 -6.99 -9.10
CA MET A 1 18.89 -6.44 -8.57
C MET A 1 17.90 -6.40 -9.71
N GLN A 2 16.63 -6.70 -9.49
CA GLN A 2 15.62 -6.67 -10.55
C GLN A 2 14.90 -5.32 -10.53
N ALA A 3 14.95 -4.60 -11.64
CA ALA A 3 14.18 -3.37 -11.84
C ALA A 3 12.73 -3.66 -12.24
N SER A 4 11.86 -2.66 -12.09
CA SER A 4 10.46 -2.66 -12.53
C SER A 4 10.25 -1.65 -13.66
N PRO A 5 10.63 -1.99 -14.91
CA PRO A 5 10.60 -1.05 -16.03
C PRO A 5 9.17 -0.59 -16.37
N ARG A 6 8.15 -1.45 -16.24
CA ARG A 6 6.78 -1.08 -16.61
C ARG A 6 6.17 -0.09 -15.62
N LEU A 7 6.44 -0.27 -14.33
CA LEU A 7 6.02 0.70 -13.31
C LEU A 7 6.72 2.04 -13.52
N ARG A 8 8.03 2.03 -13.78
CA ARG A 8 8.79 3.25 -14.12
C ARG A 8 8.18 3.97 -15.31
N GLU A 9 7.93 3.27 -16.41
CA GLU A 9 7.34 3.86 -17.62
C GLU A 9 5.93 4.40 -17.35
N CYS A 10 5.11 3.66 -16.60
CA CYS A 10 3.77 4.11 -16.22
C CYS A 10 3.80 5.41 -15.42
N VAL A 11 4.65 5.49 -14.39
CA VAL A 11 4.74 6.68 -13.53
C VAL A 11 5.36 7.86 -14.29
N ARG A 12 6.39 7.63 -15.11
CA ARG A 12 6.94 8.68 -15.98
C ARG A 12 5.91 9.24 -16.95
N ALA A 13 5.05 8.39 -17.51
CA ALA A 13 3.96 8.85 -18.38
C ALA A 13 2.94 9.72 -17.61
N LEU A 14 2.62 9.37 -16.36
CA LEU A 14 1.77 10.19 -15.50
C LEU A 14 2.41 11.57 -15.19
N LEU A 15 3.70 11.59 -14.81
CA LEU A 15 4.43 12.84 -14.54
C LEU A 15 4.53 13.73 -15.78
N ALA A 16 4.85 13.15 -16.93
CA ALA A 16 5.00 13.88 -18.19
C ALA A 16 3.68 14.51 -18.65
N ARG A 17 2.54 13.81 -18.45
CA ARG A 17 1.20 14.30 -18.82
C ARG A 17 0.87 15.63 -18.15
N ASP A 18 1.18 15.74 -16.86
CA ASP A 18 0.78 16.88 -16.04
C ASP A 18 1.88 17.96 -15.95
N GLN A 19 2.97 17.83 -16.73
CA GLN A 19 4.13 18.73 -16.73
C GLN A 19 4.76 18.92 -15.34
N LEU A 20 4.59 17.92 -14.49
CA LEU A 20 5.16 17.88 -13.16
C LEU A 20 6.55 17.30 -13.35
N GLY A 21 7.58 18.09 -13.07
CA GLY A 21 8.95 17.61 -13.04
C GLY A 21 9.15 16.60 -11.90
N GLU A 22 10.16 16.83 -11.07
CA GLU A 22 10.48 15.95 -9.93
C GLU A 22 9.61 16.26 -8.69
N GLN A 23 8.38 16.74 -8.88
CA GLN A 23 7.48 17.08 -7.77
C GLN A 23 6.62 15.88 -7.36
N ALA A 24 6.16 15.90 -6.11
CA ALA A 24 5.17 14.93 -5.64
C ALA A 24 3.89 15.00 -6.48
N LEU A 25 3.41 13.83 -6.90
CA LEU A 25 2.22 13.67 -7.70
C LEU A 25 1.07 13.16 -6.82
N ARG A 26 -0.10 13.77 -6.94
CA ARG A 26 -1.35 13.25 -6.36
C ARG A 26 -2.42 13.18 -7.43
N LEU A 27 -2.83 11.97 -7.76
CA LEU A 27 -3.87 11.69 -8.74
C LEU A 27 -5.09 11.10 -8.05
N HIS A 28 -6.26 11.39 -8.59
CA HIS A 28 -7.52 10.82 -8.12
C HIS A 28 -8.28 10.18 -9.29
N LEU A 29 -8.79 8.97 -9.08
CA LEU A 29 -9.59 8.24 -10.06
C LEU A 29 -10.63 7.37 -9.35
N HIS A 30 -11.91 7.55 -9.72
CA HIS A 30 -13.05 6.77 -9.18
C HIS A 30 -13.23 6.73 -7.65
N GLY A 31 -12.60 7.65 -6.92
CA GLY A 31 -12.61 7.68 -5.45
C GLY A 31 -11.27 7.25 -4.84
N ASP A 32 -10.43 6.58 -5.62
CA ASP A 32 -9.09 6.19 -5.22
C ASP A 32 -8.08 7.30 -5.45
N GLU A 33 -6.96 7.23 -4.73
CA GLU A 33 -5.82 8.12 -4.91
C GLU A 33 -4.53 7.37 -5.19
N LEU A 34 -3.71 7.94 -6.07
CA LEU A 34 -2.34 7.50 -6.33
C LEU A 34 -1.39 8.65 -6.03
N LEU A 35 -0.48 8.41 -5.11
CA LEU A 35 0.53 9.35 -4.66
C LEU A 35 1.90 8.85 -5.13
N VAL A 36 2.70 9.74 -5.71
CA VAL A 36 4.11 9.48 -6.05
C VAL A 36 4.95 10.54 -5.37
N GLU A 37 5.79 10.13 -4.43
CA GLU A 37 6.57 11.02 -3.59
C GLU A 37 8.06 10.72 -3.82
N PRO A 38 8.80 11.61 -4.50
CA PRO A 38 10.24 11.49 -4.58
C PRO A 38 10.87 11.83 -3.22
N GLY A 39 11.91 11.09 -2.83
CA GLY A 39 12.76 11.44 -1.70
C GLY A 39 13.56 12.72 -1.98
N GLU A 40 14.15 13.30 -0.93
CA GLU A 40 14.81 14.61 -0.98
C GLU A 40 15.85 14.77 -2.11
N ASP A 41 16.53 13.68 -2.48
CA ASP A 41 17.58 13.68 -3.50
C ASP A 41 17.20 12.91 -4.78
N GLY A 42 15.93 12.53 -4.93
CA GLY A 42 15.42 11.78 -6.08
C GLY A 42 15.91 10.33 -6.20
N SER A 43 16.77 9.86 -5.28
CA SER A 43 17.27 8.48 -5.27
C SER A 43 16.26 7.48 -4.71
N LEU A 44 15.23 7.98 -4.04
CA LEU A 44 14.13 7.20 -3.49
C LEU A 44 12.82 7.68 -4.07
N ILE A 45 11.90 6.75 -4.31
CA ILE A 45 10.53 7.06 -4.73
C ILE A 45 9.60 6.19 -3.91
N GLN A 46 8.61 6.80 -3.28
CA GLN A 46 7.49 6.12 -2.68
C GLN A 46 6.27 6.26 -3.58
N ILE A 47 5.58 5.15 -3.83
CA ILE A 47 4.29 5.17 -4.51
C ILE A 47 3.26 4.60 -3.55
N THR A 48 2.24 5.39 -3.25
CA THR A 48 1.16 5.02 -2.33
C THR A 48 -0.17 5.02 -3.07
N TYR A 49 -0.88 3.89 -3.02
CA TYR A 49 -2.24 3.76 -3.50
C TYR A 49 -3.20 3.68 -2.32
N VAL A 50 -4.18 4.58 -2.35
CA VAL A 50 -5.20 4.76 -1.32
C VAL A 50 -6.53 4.38 -1.95
N SER A 51 -7.20 3.40 -1.37
CA SER A 51 -8.54 3.01 -1.82
C SER A 51 -9.57 3.92 -1.18
N GLY A 52 -10.42 4.56 -1.99
CA GLY A 52 -11.60 5.27 -1.51
C GLY A 52 -12.82 4.37 -1.39
N HIS A 53 -12.74 3.16 -1.93
CA HIS A 53 -13.72 2.12 -1.73
C HIS A 53 -13.38 1.35 -0.45
N ILE A 54 -14.36 1.17 0.46
CA ILE A 54 -14.32 0.61 1.84
C ILE A 54 -14.25 1.73 2.89
N ASN A 55 -15.24 2.00 3.75
CA ASN A 55 -16.36 1.18 4.22
C ASN A 55 -17.63 2.04 4.35
N ARG A 56 -18.70 1.72 3.61
CA ARG A 56 -20.04 2.32 3.85
C ARG A 56 -20.62 1.99 5.23
N TRP A 57 -20.01 1.05 5.95
CA TRP A 57 -20.51 0.47 7.20
C TRP A 57 -19.79 0.99 8.45
N SER A 58 -18.62 1.62 8.32
CA SER A 58 -18.02 2.43 9.38
C SER A 58 -18.40 3.88 9.15
N HIS A 59 -18.94 4.53 10.18
CA HIS A 59 -19.40 5.93 10.20
C HIS A 59 -18.33 7.01 9.91
N GLY A 60 -17.31 6.74 9.11
CA GLY A 60 -16.30 7.71 8.69
C GLY A 60 -15.78 7.43 7.28
N ASP A 61 -15.76 8.48 6.45
CA ASP A 61 -15.09 8.55 5.15
C ASP A 61 -13.55 8.50 5.31
N GLN A 62 -13.03 7.43 5.91
CA GLN A 62 -11.59 7.25 6.08
C GLN A 62 -11.02 6.42 4.95
N ALA A 63 -10.36 7.11 4.02
CA ALA A 63 -9.48 6.50 3.04
C ALA A 63 -8.31 5.79 3.75
N PHE A 64 -7.88 4.63 3.24
CA PHE A 64 -6.77 3.87 3.83
C PHE A 64 -5.75 3.49 2.76
N VAL A 65 -4.49 3.36 3.17
CA VAL A 65 -3.40 2.90 2.29
C VAL A 65 -3.65 1.44 1.94
N ALA A 66 -4.06 1.16 0.71
CA ALA A 66 -4.22 -0.21 0.23
C ALA A 66 -2.87 -0.83 -0.16
N LEU A 67 -1.94 -0.01 -0.67
CA LEU A 67 -0.61 -0.45 -1.08
C LEU A 67 0.38 0.71 -1.01
N ALA A 68 1.58 0.48 -0.46
CA ALA A 68 2.72 1.37 -0.64
C ALA A 68 3.96 0.59 -1.07
N VAL A 69 4.74 1.14 -1.99
CA VAL A 69 6.00 0.57 -2.48
C VAL A 69 7.09 1.62 -2.43
N TRP A 70 8.27 1.25 -1.93
CA TRP A 70 9.47 2.08 -1.97
C TRP A 70 10.43 1.52 -3.01
N LEU A 71 10.92 2.42 -3.85
CA LEU A 71 11.82 2.16 -4.95
C LEU A 71 13.10 2.96 -4.76
N PHE A 72 14.21 2.34 -5.11
CA PHE A 72 15.50 3.00 -5.24
C PHE A 72 15.76 3.27 -6.72
N VAL A 73 16.22 4.46 -7.06
CA VAL A 73 16.64 4.87 -8.40
C VAL A 73 18.15 4.73 -8.48
N ASP A 74 18.62 3.77 -9.28
CA ASP A 74 20.07 3.55 -9.42
C ASP A 74 20.74 4.60 -10.32
N GLY A 75 22.07 4.52 -10.46
CA GLY A 75 22.84 5.44 -11.30
C GLY A 75 22.52 5.37 -12.80
N GLN A 76 21.75 4.38 -13.25
CA GLN A 76 21.25 4.26 -14.62
C GLN A 76 19.81 4.78 -14.75
N GLY A 77 19.19 5.21 -13.65
CA GLY A 77 17.79 5.63 -13.60
C GLY A 77 16.81 4.46 -13.62
N GLU A 78 17.25 3.25 -13.30
CA GLU A 78 16.39 2.08 -13.12
C GLU A 78 15.71 2.10 -11.76
N TRP A 79 14.44 1.71 -11.71
CA TRP A 79 13.64 1.73 -10.49
C TRP A 79 13.61 0.33 -9.88
N ILE A 80 14.25 0.18 -8.73
CA ILE A 80 14.44 -1.09 -8.04
C ILE A 80 13.57 -1.08 -6.77
N PRO A 81 12.43 -1.79 -6.76
CA PRO A 81 11.59 -1.84 -5.57
C PRO A 81 12.26 -2.71 -4.50
N TYR A 82 12.27 -2.22 -3.26
CA TYR A 82 12.95 -2.87 -2.14
C TYR A 82 12.10 -2.99 -0.87
N GLN A 83 10.97 -2.30 -0.79
CA GLN A 83 10.03 -2.41 0.33
C GLN A 83 8.59 -2.31 -0.17
N ILE A 84 7.70 -3.05 0.47
CA ILE A 84 6.25 -3.03 0.23
C ILE A 84 5.50 -3.02 1.56
N GLN A 85 4.42 -2.27 1.63
CA GLN A 85 3.48 -2.25 2.75
C GLN A 85 2.06 -2.50 2.23
N ARG A 86 1.36 -3.41 2.91
CA ARG A 86 -0.07 -3.69 2.69
C ARG A 86 -0.77 -3.86 4.04
N PRO A 87 -2.02 -3.40 4.22
CA PRO A 87 -2.74 -3.56 5.48
C PRO A 87 -2.76 -5.00 6.00
N SER A 88 -3.06 -5.96 5.11
CA SER A 88 -3.23 -7.37 5.46
C SER A 88 -1.93 -8.11 5.77
N VAL A 89 -0.79 -7.65 5.27
CA VAL A 89 0.50 -8.37 5.35
C VAL A 89 1.56 -7.58 6.15
N GLY A 90 1.25 -6.34 6.53
CA GLY A 90 2.21 -5.42 7.12
C GLY A 90 3.29 -4.96 6.13
N THR A 91 4.42 -4.55 6.68
CA THR A 91 5.58 -4.06 5.91
C THR A 91 6.60 -5.18 5.71
N ARG A 92 7.02 -5.40 4.46
CA ARG A 92 8.12 -6.30 4.11
C ARG A 92 9.22 -5.53 3.39
N ARG A 93 10.46 -5.74 3.83
CA ARG A 93 11.66 -5.09 3.30
C ARG A 93 12.63 -6.15 2.80
N PHE A 94 13.09 -5.99 1.56
CA PHE A 94 14.00 -6.93 0.88
C PHE A 94 15.39 -6.33 0.62
N GLY A 95 15.58 -5.04 0.93
CA GLY A 95 16.89 -4.39 0.92
C GLY A 95 16.92 -3.15 1.82
N SER A 96 18.11 -2.65 2.08
CA SER A 96 18.36 -1.41 2.81
C SER A 96 19.15 -0.44 1.94
N VAL A 97 18.78 0.83 1.99
CA VAL A 97 19.53 1.90 1.30
C VAL A 97 20.45 2.55 2.31
N THR A 98 21.74 2.59 2.01
CA THR A 98 22.71 3.32 2.83
C THR A 98 22.70 4.79 2.46
N VAL A 99 22.58 5.65 3.49
CA VAL A 99 22.50 7.11 3.34
C VAL A 99 23.79 7.66 2.70
N ASP A 100 24.94 7.13 3.11
CA ASP A 100 26.24 7.70 2.74
C ASP A 100 26.64 7.42 1.29
N ASN A 101 26.32 6.22 0.78
CA ASN A 101 26.79 5.76 -0.52
C ASN A 101 25.69 5.68 -1.58
N ARG A 102 24.43 5.99 -1.23
CA ARG A 102 23.28 5.83 -2.12
C ARG A 102 23.28 4.45 -2.78
N GLN A 103 23.55 3.43 -1.99
CA GLN A 103 23.60 2.06 -2.49
C GLN A 103 22.47 1.26 -1.85
N LEU A 104 21.71 0.59 -2.71
CA LEU A 104 20.77 -0.42 -2.28
C LEU A 104 21.51 -1.74 -2.04
N GLN A 105 21.51 -2.19 -0.80
CA GLN A 105 21.94 -3.53 -0.43
C GLN A 105 20.71 -4.44 -0.34
N VAL A 106 20.55 -5.35 -1.30
CA VAL A 106 19.45 -6.32 -1.30
C VAL A 106 19.83 -7.51 -0.40
N ALA A 107 19.05 -7.71 0.65
CA ALA A 107 19.22 -8.82 1.61
C ALA A 107 18.56 -10.12 1.11
N ASP A 108 17.50 -10.01 0.30
CA ASP A 108 16.77 -11.15 -0.26
C ASP A 108 16.48 -10.92 -1.74
N ALA A 109 17.37 -11.42 -2.60
CA ALA A 109 17.30 -11.20 -4.04
C ALA A 109 16.08 -11.88 -4.70
N ALA A 110 15.65 -13.03 -4.20
CA ALA A 110 14.54 -13.78 -4.78
C ALA A 110 13.21 -13.05 -4.54
N ASN A 111 12.96 -12.62 -3.30
CA ASN A 111 11.75 -11.87 -2.97
C ASN A 111 11.78 -10.44 -3.52
N GLN A 112 12.96 -9.80 -3.60
CA GLN A 112 13.11 -8.52 -4.29
C GLN A 112 12.71 -8.64 -5.78
N ALA A 113 13.15 -9.71 -6.46
CA ALA A 113 12.76 -9.96 -7.85
C ALA A 113 11.26 -10.26 -8.00
N ALA A 114 10.65 -10.95 -7.03
CA ALA A 114 9.20 -11.15 -7.00
C ALA A 114 8.44 -9.83 -6.82
N LEU A 115 8.92 -8.93 -5.95
CA LEU A 115 8.36 -7.59 -5.77
C LEU A 115 8.44 -6.78 -7.07
N ALA A 116 9.55 -6.84 -7.81
CA ALA A 116 9.68 -6.17 -9.10
C ALA A 116 8.64 -6.65 -10.12
N ARG A 117 8.41 -7.97 -10.22
CA ARG A 117 7.35 -8.52 -11.09
C ARG A 117 5.95 -8.09 -10.63
N TYR A 118 5.71 -8.07 -9.32
CA TYR A 118 4.45 -7.58 -8.76
C TYR A 118 4.21 -6.12 -9.14
N CYS A 119 5.22 -5.27 -9.03
CA CYS A 119 5.16 -3.86 -9.44
C CYS A 119 4.85 -3.69 -10.93
N ASP A 120 5.44 -4.52 -11.80
CA ASP A 120 5.14 -4.50 -13.23
C ASP A 120 3.70 -4.97 -13.55
N SER A 121 3.18 -5.97 -12.83
CA SER A 121 1.77 -6.37 -12.94
C SER A 121 0.84 -5.26 -12.43
N TRP A 122 1.20 -4.60 -11.33
CA TRP A 122 0.43 -3.48 -10.80
C TRP A 122 0.39 -2.30 -11.78
N ALA A 123 1.52 -1.99 -12.44
CA ALA A 123 1.57 -0.98 -13.50
C ALA A 123 0.61 -1.30 -14.66
N PHE A 124 0.49 -2.57 -15.05
CA PHE A 124 -0.50 -3.00 -16.03
C PHE A 124 -1.94 -2.71 -15.56
N HIS A 125 -2.26 -2.99 -14.30
CA HIS A 125 -3.58 -2.69 -13.73
C HIS A 125 -3.86 -1.19 -13.65
N LEU A 126 -2.89 -0.36 -13.27
CA LEU A 126 -3.06 1.10 -13.28
C LEU A 126 -3.42 1.61 -14.68
N ARG A 127 -2.74 1.11 -15.71
CA ARG A 127 -3.09 1.45 -17.10
C ARG A 127 -4.48 0.97 -17.48
N ALA A 128 -4.82 -0.28 -17.18
CA ALA A 128 -6.11 -0.88 -17.51
C ALA A 128 -7.29 -0.18 -16.82
N GLN A 129 -7.09 0.38 -15.62
CA GLN A 129 -8.07 1.18 -14.89
C GLN A 129 -8.22 2.61 -15.47
N GLY A 130 -7.36 3.04 -16.38
CA GLY A 130 -7.42 4.35 -17.00
C GLY A 130 -6.70 5.46 -16.22
N TRP A 131 -5.76 5.13 -15.33
CA TRP A 131 -5.01 6.16 -14.57
C TRP A 131 -4.28 7.14 -15.49
N LEU A 132 -3.74 6.67 -16.61
CA LEU A 132 -3.04 7.53 -17.58
C LEU A 132 -3.97 8.54 -18.25
N ASP A 133 -5.20 8.16 -18.54
CA ASP A 133 -6.10 8.96 -19.40
C ASP A 133 -7.15 9.74 -18.60
N GLN A 134 -7.58 9.20 -17.46
CA GLN A 134 -8.76 9.68 -16.73
C GLN A 134 -8.44 10.25 -15.34
N ALA A 135 -7.28 9.92 -14.76
CA ALA A 135 -6.97 10.39 -13.42
C ALA A 135 -6.75 11.90 -13.39
N VAL A 136 -7.38 12.58 -12.44
CA VAL A 136 -7.30 14.03 -12.31
C VAL A 136 -6.25 14.37 -11.27
N GLN A 137 -5.32 15.26 -11.63
CA GLN A 137 -4.36 15.77 -10.67
C GLN A 137 -5.07 16.62 -9.60
N ARG A 138 -4.72 16.40 -8.33
CA ARG A 138 -5.13 17.25 -7.22
C ARG A 138 -3.92 18.03 -6.70
N PRO A 139 -4.12 19.27 -6.21
CA PRO A 139 -3.05 19.98 -5.53
C PRO A 139 -2.56 19.12 -4.35
N TYR A 140 -1.25 19.00 -4.23
CA TYR A 140 -0.61 18.40 -3.07
C TYR A 140 -0.84 19.33 -1.88
N ARG A 141 -1.96 19.16 -1.18
CA ARG A 141 -2.03 19.55 0.24
C ARG A 141 -1.30 18.45 0.98
N GLU A 142 -0.32 18.81 1.82
CA GLU A 142 0.20 17.96 2.89
C GLU A 142 -0.98 17.16 3.42
N SER A 143 -1.00 15.86 3.10
CA SER A 143 -2.18 15.07 3.35
C SER A 143 -2.42 15.16 4.85
N ALA A 144 -3.62 15.60 5.26
CA ALA A 144 -4.11 15.29 6.60
C ALA A 144 -3.78 13.80 6.80
N ALA A 145 -2.94 13.53 7.80
CA ALA A 145 -2.19 12.29 7.94
C ALA A 145 -2.97 11.12 7.36
N ILE A 146 -2.49 10.54 6.25
CA ILE A 146 -3.05 9.29 5.76
C ILE A 146 -2.86 8.34 6.91
N ALA A 147 -3.94 8.05 7.62
CA ALA A 147 -3.90 7.17 8.76
C ALA A 147 -3.53 5.80 8.17
N THR A 148 -2.26 5.43 8.30
CA THR A 148 -1.96 4.02 8.47
C THR A 148 -2.91 3.58 9.57
N LEU A 149 -3.83 2.66 9.25
CA LEU A 149 -4.70 2.05 10.25
C LEU A 149 -3.79 1.37 11.27
N GLN A 150 -3.33 2.13 12.25
CA GLN A 150 -2.58 1.65 13.41
C GLN A 150 -3.62 1.03 14.31
N TRP A 151 -4.04 -0.18 13.93
CA TRP A 151 -4.85 -0.98 14.82
C TRP A 151 -4.07 -1.20 16.12
N PRO A 152 -4.74 -1.12 17.28
CA PRO A 152 -4.11 -1.43 18.56
C PRO A 152 -3.37 -2.77 18.52
N GLU A 153 -2.32 -2.95 19.31
CA GLU A 153 -1.67 -4.27 19.40
C GLU A 153 -2.68 -5.32 19.91
N PRO A 154 -2.74 -6.52 19.31
CA PRO A 154 -3.63 -7.56 19.79
C PRO A 154 -3.34 -7.91 21.24
N THR A 155 -4.37 -8.01 22.07
CA THR A 155 -4.24 -8.46 23.47
C THR A 155 -4.57 -9.95 23.62
N VAL A 156 -5.08 -10.58 22.55
CA VAL A 156 -5.29 -12.03 22.45
C VAL A 156 -4.45 -12.64 21.32
N ALA A 157 -4.23 -13.96 21.37
CA ALA A 157 -3.47 -14.67 20.35
C ALA A 157 -4.22 -14.69 19.01
N VAL A 158 -3.46 -14.74 17.91
CA VAL A 158 -4.02 -14.92 16.57
C VAL A 158 -4.73 -16.30 16.52
N PRO A 159 -6.00 -16.36 16.13
CA PRO A 159 -6.74 -17.61 16.00
C PRO A 159 -6.15 -18.51 14.92
N ASP A 160 -6.36 -19.81 15.04
CA ASP A 160 -5.97 -20.76 14.01
C ASP A 160 -6.89 -20.69 12.77
N LEU A 161 -6.44 -21.29 11.67
CA LEU A 161 -7.18 -21.24 10.40
C LEU A 161 -8.57 -21.88 10.50
N VAL A 162 -8.71 -22.95 11.26
CA VAL A 162 -9.98 -23.66 11.45
C VAL A 162 -11.00 -22.74 12.12
N THR A 163 -10.55 -22.00 13.15
CA THR A 163 -11.38 -21.00 13.84
C THR A 163 -11.77 -19.85 12.92
N LEU A 164 -10.82 -19.33 12.13
CA LEU A 164 -11.09 -18.25 11.18
C LEU A 164 -12.12 -18.66 10.10
N GLU A 165 -12.02 -19.90 9.61
CA GLU A 165 -12.98 -20.44 8.63
C GLU A 165 -14.38 -20.58 9.24
N ALA A 166 -14.50 -21.09 10.47
CA ALA A 166 -15.79 -21.18 11.17
C ALA A 166 -16.44 -19.81 11.33
N TRP A 167 -15.68 -18.78 11.72
CA TRP A 167 -16.20 -17.41 11.81
C TRP A 167 -16.67 -16.83 10.47
N LEU A 168 -15.95 -17.14 9.39
CA LEU A 168 -16.29 -16.62 8.07
C LEU A 168 -17.58 -17.25 7.52
N TRP A 169 -17.82 -18.53 7.81
CA TRP A 169 -18.88 -19.32 7.16
C TRP A 169 -20.07 -19.66 8.05
N GLU A 170 -19.88 -19.75 9.36
CA GLU A 170 -20.85 -20.36 10.28
C GLU A 170 -21.36 -19.37 11.34
N ASP A 171 -20.47 -18.63 11.99
CA ASP A 171 -20.80 -17.97 13.26
C ASP A 171 -21.45 -16.58 13.13
N GLY A 172 -21.53 -16.02 11.92
CA GLY A 172 -22.16 -14.71 11.67
C GLY A 172 -21.50 -13.54 12.40
N GLY A 173 -20.30 -13.73 12.93
CA GLY A 173 -19.51 -12.80 13.73
C GLY A 173 -18.14 -13.42 14.03
N CYS A 174 -17.24 -12.65 14.63
CA CYS A 174 -15.93 -13.15 15.03
C CYS A 174 -15.36 -12.38 16.22
N GLU A 175 -14.28 -12.90 16.81
CA GLU A 175 -13.54 -12.13 17.81
C GLU A 175 -12.74 -10.99 17.18
N ALA A 176 -12.68 -9.87 17.89
CA ALA A 176 -11.72 -8.80 17.66
C ALA A 176 -10.35 -9.15 18.26
N SER A 177 -9.32 -8.39 17.88
CA SER A 177 -7.95 -8.57 18.40
C SER A 177 -7.77 -8.30 19.90
N ASP A 178 -8.84 -7.93 20.61
CA ASP A 178 -8.91 -7.89 22.08
C ASP A 178 -9.82 -8.94 22.73
N GLY A 179 -10.41 -9.84 21.93
CA GLY A 179 -11.34 -10.87 22.40
C GLY A 179 -12.81 -10.43 22.48
N CYS A 180 -13.16 -9.19 22.10
CA CYS A 180 -14.57 -8.80 21.99
C CYS A 180 -15.25 -9.53 20.82
N TRP A 181 -16.49 -10.00 20.99
CA TRP A 181 -17.29 -10.50 19.86
C TRP A 181 -17.88 -9.34 19.06
N VAL A 182 -17.64 -9.34 17.75
CA VAL A 182 -18.08 -8.29 16.80
C VAL A 182 -18.56 -8.93 15.51
N GLU A 183 -19.20 -8.13 14.65
CA GLU A 183 -19.41 -8.51 13.25
C GLU A 183 -18.07 -8.83 12.56
N VAL A 184 -18.09 -9.69 11.54
CA VAL A 184 -16.85 -10.20 10.89
C VAL A 184 -15.96 -9.09 10.29
N ASP A 185 -16.54 -7.96 9.90
CA ASP A 185 -15.86 -6.75 9.41
C ASP A 185 -15.82 -5.63 10.47
N GLY A 186 -16.24 -5.91 11.69
CA GLY A 186 -16.47 -4.96 12.77
C GLY A 186 -15.20 -4.44 13.45
N VAL A 187 -15.40 -3.44 14.30
CA VAL A 187 -14.43 -2.91 15.25
C VAL A 187 -15.14 -2.80 16.59
N CYS A 188 -14.54 -3.32 17.66
CA CYS A 188 -15.15 -3.30 18.98
C CYS A 188 -15.13 -1.87 19.59
N PRO A 189 -15.89 -1.60 20.67
CA PRO A 189 -15.87 -0.30 21.35
C PRO A 189 -14.49 0.15 21.86
N HIS A 190 -13.54 -0.78 22.05
CA HIS A 190 -12.16 -0.47 22.44
C HIS A 190 -11.25 -0.13 21.25
N GLY A 191 -11.77 -0.13 20.02
CA GLY A 191 -11.02 0.21 18.81
C GLY A 191 -10.22 -0.94 18.20
N HIS A 192 -10.37 -2.17 18.71
CA HIS A 192 -9.74 -3.35 18.13
C HIS A 192 -10.58 -3.88 16.96
N PRO A 193 -9.98 -4.13 15.78
CA PRO A 193 -10.70 -4.73 14.66
C PRO A 193 -10.98 -6.22 14.90
N ALA A 194 -12.05 -6.72 14.27
CA ALA A 194 -12.27 -8.14 13.97
C ALA A 194 -10.99 -8.80 13.43
N TRP A 195 -10.68 -10.04 13.86
CA TRP A 195 -9.51 -10.76 13.37
C TRP A 195 -9.52 -10.95 11.85
N LEU A 196 -10.68 -11.28 11.27
CA LEU A 196 -10.84 -11.47 9.82
C LEU A 196 -10.49 -10.19 9.05
N ARG A 197 -10.95 -9.03 9.53
CA ARG A 197 -10.59 -7.71 8.99
C ARG A 197 -9.12 -7.38 9.18
N ARG A 198 -8.55 -7.64 10.37
CA ARG A 198 -7.13 -7.36 10.67
C ARG A 198 -6.20 -8.16 9.76
N LEU A 199 -6.53 -9.41 9.50
CA LEU A 199 -5.76 -10.33 8.66
C LEU A 199 -6.05 -10.16 7.16
N GLY A 200 -7.05 -9.34 6.79
CA GLY A 200 -7.40 -9.00 5.42
C GLY A 200 -8.12 -10.11 4.65
N TYR A 201 -8.95 -10.89 5.35
CA TYR A 201 -9.91 -11.81 4.72
C TYR A 201 -11.17 -11.10 4.21
N LEU A 202 -11.39 -9.85 4.65
CA LEU A 202 -12.51 -8.96 4.31
C LEU A 202 -12.00 -7.56 3.98
#